data_AF-A0AAN3ZDY4-F1
#
_entry.id   AF-A0AAN3ZDY4-F1
#
_cell.length_a   1.000
_cell.length_b   1.000
_cell.length_c   1.000
_cell.angle_alpha   90.00
_cell.angle_beta   90.00
_cell.angle_gamma   90.00
#
_symmetry.space_group_name_H-M   'P 1'
#
loop_
_entity.id
_entity.type
_entity.pdbx_description
1 polymer ?
#
loop_
_entity_poly.entity_id
_entity_poly.type
_entity_poly.pdbx_seq_one_letter_code
_entity_poly.pdbx_strand_id
1 'polypeptide(L)'
;MNDREFQKFLEESKRRNRHNGYSYTDTPTSYEVPAFTKSERRNIEAVIRSITPRVRHMPTRKEKENTLKTFLMSFDSYEQLPSKIEDIIIGTCRSLGRDNYHRKVFYLLRNIDKISSSTITNCLQRQATRLSHELPSDKYCANLATICNKVIETINHHVEVGNISLTTSEPDFEFDPYILEEF
;
A
#
# COMPACT_ATOMS: atom_id res chain seq x y z
N MET A 1 -27.40 24.82 -46.25
CA MET A 1 -26.31 23.92 -46.70
C MET A 1 -26.87 22.52 -46.63
N ASN A 2 -26.94 21.82 -47.77
CA ASN A 2 -27.44 20.45 -47.85
C ASN A 2 -26.29 19.47 -47.51
N ASP A 3 -26.59 18.29 -46.95
CA ASP A 3 -25.55 17.31 -46.54
C ASP A 3 -24.59 16.95 -47.69
N ARG A 4 -25.11 16.92 -48.92
CA ARG A 4 -24.32 16.66 -50.13
C ARG A 4 -23.31 17.79 -50.43
N GLU A 5 -23.66 19.03 -50.13
CA GLU A 5 -22.77 20.18 -50.31
C GLU A 5 -21.67 20.19 -49.24
N PHE A 6 -22.04 19.83 -48.01
CA PHE A 6 -21.09 19.70 -46.90
C PHE A 6 -20.07 18.58 -47.15
N GLN A 7 -20.52 17.44 -47.67
CA GLN A 7 -19.63 16.33 -48.01
C GLN A 7 -18.65 16.68 -49.12
N LYS A 8 -19.11 17.39 -50.16
CA LYS A 8 -18.25 17.87 -51.24
C LYS A 8 -17.22 18.89 -50.74
N PHE A 9 -17.62 19.80 -49.85
CA PHE A 9 -16.71 20.74 -49.19
C PHE A 9 -15.63 20.02 -48.37
N LEU A 10 -16.00 18.98 -47.61
CA LEU A 10 -15.05 18.19 -46.83
C LEU A 10 -14.03 17.47 -47.71
N GLU A 11 -14.46 16.84 -48.81
CA GLU A 11 -13.56 16.17 -49.75
C GLU A 11 -12.59 17.16 -50.40
N GLU A 12 -13.09 18.33 -50.81
CA GLU A 12 -12.27 19.36 -51.44
C GLU A 12 -11.28 20.00 -50.45
N SER A 13 -11.70 20.19 -49.18
CA SER A 13 -10.82 20.65 -48.12
C SER A 13 -9.72 19.63 -47.80
N LYS A 14 -10.05 18.33 -47.71
CA LYS A 14 -9.07 17.25 -47.51
C LYS A 14 -8.05 17.22 -48.66
N ARG A 15 -8.52 17.34 -49.91
CA ARG A 15 -7.65 17.37 -51.09
C ARG A 15 -6.70 18.58 -51.07
N ARG A 16 -7.22 19.78 -50.78
CA ARG A 16 -6.41 21.00 -50.69
C ARG A 16 -5.38 20.93 -49.56
N ASN A 17 -5.79 20.46 -48.39
CA ASN A 17 -4.87 20.30 -47.26
C ASN A 17 -3.76 19.29 -47.56
N ARG A 18 -4.06 18.21 -48.29
CA ARG A 18 -3.05 17.25 -48.74
C ARG A 18 -2.09 17.85 -49.77
N HIS A 19 -2.61 18.59 -50.75
CA HIS A 19 -1.77 19.28 -51.75
C HIS A 19 -0.86 20.35 -51.12
N ASN A 20 -1.37 21.07 -50.11
CA ASN A 20 -0.64 22.13 -49.42
C ASN A 20 0.27 21.60 -48.30
N GLY A 21 0.31 20.29 -48.05
CA GLY A 21 1.14 19.69 -46.99
C GLY A 21 0.64 19.95 -45.56
N TYR A 22 -0.60 20.39 -45.38
CA TYR A 22 -1.21 20.67 -44.05
C TYR A 22 -1.71 19.41 -43.33
N SER A 23 -1.63 18.24 -43.97
CA SER A 23 -1.99 16.95 -43.37
C SER A 23 -0.81 15.99 -43.40
N TYR A 24 -0.15 15.80 -42.27
CA TYR A 24 0.89 14.78 -42.08
C TYR A 24 0.28 13.43 -41.67
N THR A 25 -0.68 12.93 -42.46
CA THR A 25 -1.34 11.63 -42.22
C THR A 25 -0.62 10.46 -42.89
N ASP A 26 0.45 10.74 -43.64
CA ASP A 26 1.34 9.73 -44.23
C ASP A 26 2.40 9.26 -43.21
N THR A 27 2.09 9.29 -41.91
CA THR A 27 2.91 8.61 -40.91
C THR A 27 2.71 7.11 -41.09
N PRO A 28 3.78 6.32 -41.33
CA PRO A 28 3.64 4.89 -41.47
C PRO A 28 3.00 4.30 -40.21
N THR A 29 1.94 3.50 -40.39
CA THR A 29 1.21 2.83 -39.29
C THR A 29 2.12 1.92 -38.46
N SER A 30 3.26 1.52 -39.02
CA SER A 30 4.28 0.70 -38.36
C SER A 30 5.68 1.24 -38.68
N TYR A 31 6.46 1.48 -37.63
CA TYR A 31 7.90 1.70 -37.73
C TYR A 31 8.61 0.35 -37.60
N GLU A 32 9.18 -0.15 -38.69
CA GLU A 32 10.02 -1.35 -38.63
C GLU A 32 11.41 -0.96 -38.16
N VAL A 33 11.78 -1.44 -36.96
CA VAL A 33 13.11 -1.24 -36.41
C VAL A 33 14.12 -2.02 -37.26
N PRO A 34 15.21 -1.40 -37.75
CA PRO A 34 16.24 -2.10 -38.51
C PRO A 34 16.76 -3.32 -37.75
N ALA A 35 16.92 -4.44 -38.46
CA ALA A 35 17.47 -5.64 -37.87
C ALA A 35 18.96 -5.43 -37.55
N PHE A 36 19.31 -5.42 -36.27
CA PHE A 36 20.71 -5.29 -35.84
C PHE A 36 21.59 -6.40 -36.43
N THR A 37 22.76 -6.00 -36.91
CA THR A 37 23.84 -6.91 -37.30
C THR A 37 24.37 -7.69 -36.10
N LYS A 38 25.06 -8.81 -36.35
CA LYS A 38 25.65 -9.64 -35.27
C LYS A 38 26.63 -8.84 -34.39
N SER A 39 27.38 -7.90 -34.99
CA SER A 39 28.30 -7.01 -34.26
C SER A 39 27.57 -6.02 -33.37
N GLU A 40 26.51 -5.39 -33.87
CA GLU A 40 25.72 -4.42 -33.09
C GLU A 40 25.05 -5.11 -31.90
N ARG A 41 24.46 -6.30 -32.10
CA ARG A 41 23.88 -7.09 -31.00
C ARG A 41 24.90 -7.40 -29.92
N ARG A 42 26.11 -7.82 -30.30
CA ARG A 42 27.18 -8.12 -29.34
C ARG A 42 27.61 -6.89 -28.54
N ASN A 43 27.70 -5.73 -29.20
CA ASN A 43 28.05 -4.47 -28.54
C ASN A 43 26.94 -4.03 -27.56
N ILE A 44 25.68 -4.12 -27.98
CA ILE A 44 24.51 -3.81 -27.14
C ILE A 44 24.47 -4.75 -25.94
N GLU A 45 24.69 -6.05 -26.14
CA GLU A 45 24.71 -7.04 -25.07
C GLU A 45 25.85 -6.81 -24.08
N ALA A 46 27.03 -6.40 -24.57
CA ALA A 46 28.15 -6.01 -23.72
C ALA A 46 27.82 -4.79 -22.84
N VAL A 47 27.17 -3.77 -23.42
CA VAL A 47 26.72 -2.57 -22.70
C VAL A 47 25.65 -2.95 -21.67
N ILE A 48 24.62 -3.70 -22.05
CA ILE A 48 23.59 -4.20 -21.14
C ILE A 48 24.25 -4.96 -19.99
N ARG A 49 25.19 -5.85 -20.27
CA ARG A 49 25.90 -6.63 -19.24
C ARG A 49 26.79 -5.79 -18.33
N SER A 50 27.33 -4.66 -18.82
CA SER A 50 28.10 -3.73 -17.99
C SER A 50 27.23 -2.92 -17.04
N ILE A 51 25.99 -2.61 -17.44
CA ILE A 51 25.04 -1.80 -16.66
C ILE A 51 24.17 -2.67 -15.75
N THR A 52 23.89 -3.91 -16.18
CA THR A 52 23.05 -4.84 -15.42
C THR A 52 23.77 -5.28 -14.14
N PRO A 53 23.16 -5.11 -12.96
CA PRO A 53 23.76 -5.54 -11.70
C PRO A 53 24.08 -7.03 -11.73
N ARG A 54 25.36 -7.40 -11.48
CA ARG A 54 25.82 -8.80 -11.54
C ARG A 54 25.27 -9.68 -10.43
N VAL A 55 24.84 -9.07 -9.32
CA VAL A 55 24.23 -9.78 -8.19
C VAL A 55 22.74 -9.46 -8.21
N ARG A 56 21.89 -10.49 -8.24
CA ARG A 56 20.47 -10.32 -7.96
C ARG A 56 20.37 -9.78 -6.54
N HIS A 57 20.06 -8.49 -6.39
CA HIS A 57 19.70 -7.95 -5.09
C HIS A 57 18.36 -8.60 -4.71
N MET A 58 18.41 -9.65 -3.88
CA MET A 58 17.20 -10.17 -3.28
C MET A 58 16.68 -9.09 -2.33
N PRO A 59 15.44 -8.60 -2.50
CA PRO A 59 14.89 -7.65 -1.55
C PRO A 59 14.86 -8.33 -0.18
N THR A 60 15.65 -7.81 0.76
CA THR A 60 15.56 -8.25 2.14
C THR A 60 14.16 -7.91 2.64
N ARG A 61 13.48 -8.88 3.29
CA ARG A 61 12.16 -8.65 3.88
C ARG A 61 12.33 -7.53 4.91
N LYS A 62 11.82 -6.33 4.60
CA LYS A 62 11.95 -5.16 5.48
C LYS A 62 11.17 -5.43 6.76
N GLU A 63 11.86 -5.33 7.89
CA GLU A 63 11.21 -5.27 9.20
C GLU A 63 10.76 -3.82 9.43
N LYS A 64 9.51 -3.64 9.86
CA LYS A 64 8.97 -2.33 10.22
C LYS A 64 8.64 -2.33 11.71
N GLU A 65 9.11 -1.31 12.42
CA GLU A 65 8.79 -1.13 13.84
C GLU A 65 7.28 -0.85 14.01
N ASN A 66 6.68 -1.46 15.03
CA ASN A 66 5.28 -1.28 15.33
C ASN A 66 5.08 -0.05 16.24
N THR A 67 4.76 1.08 15.61
CA THR A 67 4.50 2.35 16.33
C THR A 67 3.24 2.33 17.20
N LEU A 68 2.34 1.38 16.99
CA LEU A 68 1.05 1.31 17.68
C LEU A 68 1.05 0.38 18.89
N LYS A 69 2.12 -0.40 19.11
CA LYS A 69 2.15 -1.42 20.17
C LYS A 69 1.87 -0.80 21.55
N THR A 70 2.58 0.27 21.90
CA THR A 70 2.45 0.96 23.20
C THR A 70 1.04 1.46 23.42
N PHE A 71 0.43 2.08 22.41
CA PHE A 71 -0.95 2.54 22.45
C PHE A 71 -1.94 1.37 22.62
N LEU A 72 -1.82 0.33 21.79
CA LEU A 72 -2.74 -0.80 21.80
C LEU A 72 -2.60 -1.69 23.04
N MET A 73 -1.47 -1.65 23.73
CA MET A 73 -1.28 -2.36 25.00
C MET A 73 -2.18 -1.85 26.12
N SER A 74 -2.62 -0.58 26.07
CA SER A 74 -3.54 0.00 27.06
C SER A 74 -4.96 -0.57 27.00
N PHE A 75 -5.32 -1.24 25.90
CA PHE A 75 -6.63 -1.86 25.71
C PHE A 75 -6.54 -3.38 25.88
N ASP A 76 -7.46 -3.96 26.65
CA ASP A 76 -7.49 -5.41 26.87
C ASP A 76 -8.21 -6.16 25.76
N SER A 77 -9.29 -5.57 25.24
CA SER A 77 -10.10 -6.16 24.18
C SER A 77 -10.22 -5.23 22.98
N TYR A 78 -10.59 -5.81 21.84
CA TYR A 78 -10.87 -5.04 20.62
C TYR A 78 -12.07 -4.10 20.80
N GLU A 79 -13.04 -4.48 21.63
CA GLU A 79 -14.29 -3.74 21.84
C GLU A 79 -14.10 -2.49 22.72
N GLN A 80 -12.93 -2.36 23.37
CA GLN A 80 -12.56 -1.17 24.15
C GLN A 80 -11.89 -0.08 23.30
N LEU A 81 -11.64 -0.35 22.01
CA LEU A 81 -11.02 0.64 21.13
C LEU A 81 -11.94 1.85 20.91
N PRO A 82 -11.39 3.07 20.79
CA PRO A 82 -12.16 4.20 20.32
C PRO A 82 -12.77 3.92 18.94
N SER A 83 -14.06 4.24 18.75
CA SER A 83 -14.82 3.94 17.53
C SER A 83 -14.12 4.39 16.25
N LYS A 84 -13.47 5.57 16.27
CA LYS A 84 -12.70 6.10 15.14
C LYS A 84 -11.54 5.16 14.72
N ILE A 85 -10.83 4.59 15.70
CA ILE A 85 -9.69 3.69 15.44
C ILE A 85 -10.21 2.33 14.98
N GLU A 86 -11.28 1.85 15.59
CA GLU A 86 -11.97 0.62 15.18
C GLU A 86 -12.39 0.70 13.71
N ASP A 87 -13.06 1.79 13.32
CA ASP A 87 -13.53 2.04 11.95
C ASP A 87 -12.38 2.07 10.95
N ILE A 88 -11.22 2.62 11.31
CA ILE A 88 -10.04 2.65 10.44
C ILE A 88 -9.43 1.26 10.27
N ILE A 89 -9.36 0.48 11.35
CA ILE A 89 -8.88 -0.90 11.28
C ILE A 89 -9.83 -1.72 10.39
N ILE A 90 -11.14 -1.60 10.59
CA ILE A 90 -12.15 -2.30 9.79
C ILE A 90 -12.09 -1.83 8.33
N GLY A 91 -12.06 -0.52 8.08
CA GLY A 91 -11.98 0.07 6.75
C GLY A 91 -10.73 -0.35 5.98
N THR A 92 -9.59 -0.43 6.67
CA THR A 92 -8.34 -0.92 6.07
C THR A 92 -8.39 -2.42 5.78
N CYS A 93 -9.03 -3.22 6.64
CA CYS A 93 -9.23 -4.64 6.37
C CYS A 93 -10.18 -4.87 5.18
N ARG A 94 -11.26 -4.08 5.09
CA ARG A 94 -12.23 -4.11 3.98
C ARG A 94 -11.62 -3.70 2.64
N SER A 95 -10.77 -2.68 2.61
CA SER A 95 -10.09 -2.25 1.38
C SER A 95 -9.15 -3.32 0.81
N LEU A 96 -8.68 -4.24 1.66
CA LEU A 96 -7.88 -5.41 1.28
C LEU A 96 -8.74 -6.67 1.05
N GLY A 97 -10.07 -6.56 1.12
CA GLY A 97 -11.03 -7.66 0.91
C GLY A 97 -11.06 -8.70 2.04
N ARG A 98 -10.75 -8.29 3.29
CA ARG A 98 -10.59 -9.17 4.45
C ARG A 98 -11.34 -8.69 5.68
N ASP A 99 -12.67 -8.66 5.57
CA ASP A 99 -13.54 -8.05 6.57
C ASP A 99 -13.42 -8.68 7.97
N ASN A 100 -13.16 -9.98 8.06
CA ASN A 100 -13.12 -10.72 9.33
C ASN A 100 -11.76 -10.66 10.06
N TYR A 101 -10.79 -9.91 9.53
CA TYR A 101 -9.41 -9.97 10.04
C TYR A 101 -9.11 -8.92 11.12
N HIS A 102 -10.00 -7.95 11.33
CA HIS A 102 -9.82 -6.81 12.24
C HIS A 102 -9.40 -7.23 13.66
N ARG A 103 -10.09 -8.20 14.29
CA ARG A 103 -9.73 -8.73 15.63
C ARG A 103 -8.35 -9.39 15.65
N LYS A 104 -8.00 -10.11 14.59
CA LYS A 104 -6.72 -10.82 14.49
C LYS A 104 -5.56 -9.87 14.25
N VAL A 105 -5.77 -8.82 13.45
CA VAL A 105 -4.81 -7.74 13.23
C VAL A 105 -4.57 -6.96 14.52
N PHE A 106 -5.62 -6.61 15.26
CA PHE A 106 -5.48 -5.99 16.58
C PHE A 106 -4.63 -6.85 17.53
N TYR A 107 -4.93 -8.15 17.62
CA TYR A 107 -4.16 -9.07 18.45
C TYR A 107 -2.67 -9.10 18.04
N LEU A 108 -2.36 -9.13 16.74
CA LEU A 108 -0.98 -9.13 16.26
C LEU A 108 -0.27 -7.81 16.57
N LEU A 109 -0.93 -6.67 16.31
CA LEU A 109 -0.37 -5.34 16.57
C LEU A 109 -0.17 -5.05 18.07
N ARG A 110 -0.97 -5.65 18.96
CA ARG A 110 -0.78 -5.52 20.41
C ARG A 110 0.44 -6.31 20.92
N ASN A 111 0.73 -7.46 20.31
CA ASN A 111 1.70 -8.42 20.86
C ASN A 111 3.08 -8.42 20.19
N ILE A 112 3.23 -7.80 19.01
CA ILE A 112 4.46 -7.88 18.20
C ILE A 112 5.16 -6.51 18.16
N ASP A 113 6.46 -6.48 18.45
CA ASP A 113 7.29 -5.26 18.34
C ASP A 113 7.65 -4.90 16.89
N LYS A 114 8.01 -5.90 16.08
CA LYS A 114 8.42 -5.70 14.68
C LYS A 114 7.53 -6.49 13.73
N ILE A 115 6.97 -5.83 12.74
CA ILE A 115 6.16 -6.49 11.72
C ILE A 115 7.07 -7.12 10.69
N SER A 116 7.07 -8.45 10.66
CA SER A 116 7.66 -9.26 9.60
C SER A 116 6.89 -10.59 9.48
N SER A 117 7.05 -11.30 8.35
CA SER A 117 6.41 -12.62 8.20
C SER A 117 6.89 -13.60 9.27
N SER A 118 8.19 -13.56 9.61
CA SER A 118 8.78 -14.45 10.61
C SER A 118 8.27 -14.19 12.03
N THR A 119 8.14 -12.91 12.43
CA THR A 119 7.61 -12.57 13.76
C THR A 119 6.14 -12.98 13.91
N ILE A 120 5.34 -12.79 12.85
CA ILE A 120 3.93 -13.23 12.82
C ILE A 120 3.84 -14.75 12.85
N THR A 121 4.65 -15.48 12.06
CA THR A 121 4.69 -16.95 12.11
C THR A 121 5.03 -17.44 13.51
N ASN A 122 6.04 -16.86 14.17
CA ASN A 122 6.41 -17.24 15.53
C ASN A 122 5.28 -16.96 16.54
N CYS A 123 4.61 -15.80 16.44
CA CYS A 123 3.49 -15.44 17.30
C CYS A 123 2.31 -16.43 17.13
N LEU A 124 1.94 -16.71 15.88
CA LEU A 124 0.84 -17.62 15.56
C LEU A 124 1.17 -19.08 15.84
N GLN A 125 2.42 -19.50 15.64
CA GLN A 125 2.86 -20.87 15.94
C GLN A 125 2.76 -21.14 17.45
N ARG A 126 3.20 -20.21 18.30
CA ARG A 126 3.02 -20.33 19.77
C ARG A 126 1.54 -20.46 20.17
N GLN A 127 0.65 -19.75 19.47
CA GLN A 127 -0.79 -19.87 19.69
C GLN A 127 -1.33 -21.21 19.19
N ALA A 128 -0.95 -21.64 17.99
CA ALA A 128 -1.40 -22.88 17.37
C ALA A 128 -0.94 -24.11 18.17
N THR A 129 0.29 -24.12 18.69
CA THR A 129 0.80 -25.21 19.54
C THR A 129 0.05 -25.31 20.86
N ARG A 130 -0.45 -24.20 21.40
CA ARG A 130 -1.26 -24.19 22.63
C ARG A 130 -2.68 -24.72 22.39
N LEU A 131 -3.25 -24.45 21.21
CA LEU A 131 -4.61 -24.84 20.84
C LEU A 131 -4.68 -26.12 19.99
N SER A 132 -3.55 -26.77 19.72
CA SER A 132 -3.43 -27.94 18.85
C SER A 132 -4.03 -27.75 17.44
N HIS A 133 -3.85 -26.57 16.86
CA HIS A 133 -4.27 -26.26 15.47
C HIS A 133 -3.14 -26.49 14.46
N GLU A 134 -3.50 -26.57 13.17
CA GLU A 134 -2.53 -26.64 12.08
C GLU A 134 -1.62 -25.40 12.05
N LEU A 135 -0.37 -25.60 11.62
CA LEU A 135 0.58 -24.51 11.50
C LEU A 135 0.16 -23.53 10.40
N PRO A 136 0.31 -22.21 10.64
CA PRO A 136 -0.02 -21.21 9.65
C PRO A 136 0.92 -21.28 8.44
N SER A 137 0.37 -21.20 7.23
CA SER A 137 1.14 -21.14 5.97
C SER A 137 1.95 -19.84 5.85
N ASP A 138 3.17 -19.88 5.29
CA ASP A 138 3.99 -18.66 5.07
C ASP A 138 3.26 -17.61 4.22
N LYS A 139 2.47 -18.04 3.21
CA LYS A 139 1.65 -17.12 2.41
C LYS A 139 0.62 -16.37 3.25
N TYR A 140 0.04 -17.05 4.23
CA TYR A 140 -0.92 -16.46 5.15
C TYR A 140 -0.26 -15.46 6.09
N CYS A 141 0.91 -15.79 6.65
CA CYS A 141 1.69 -14.88 7.50
C CYS A 141 2.18 -13.64 6.74
N ALA A 142 2.62 -13.79 5.49
CA ALA A 142 3.02 -12.66 4.65
C ALA A 142 1.86 -11.72 4.33
N ASN A 143 0.66 -12.27 4.10
CA ASN A 143 -0.55 -11.47 3.90
C ASN A 143 -0.90 -10.69 5.19
N LEU A 144 -0.89 -11.34 6.35
CA LEU A 144 -1.10 -10.66 7.63
C LEU A 144 -0.07 -9.55 7.89
N ALA A 145 1.20 -9.79 7.58
CA ALA A 145 2.24 -8.76 7.70
C ALA A 145 1.91 -7.53 6.86
N THR A 146 1.39 -7.74 5.65
CA THR A 146 0.99 -6.67 4.73
C THR A 146 -0.19 -5.88 5.28
N ILE A 147 -1.21 -6.57 5.81
CA ILE A 147 -2.38 -5.94 6.43
C ILE A 147 -1.96 -5.12 7.65
N CYS A 148 -1.18 -5.69 8.57
CA CYS A 148 -0.69 -4.98 9.76
C CYS A 148 0.10 -3.73 9.38
N ASN A 149 0.99 -3.82 8.39
CA ASN A 149 1.75 -2.66 7.90
C ASN A 149 0.85 -1.56 7.35
N LYS A 150 -0.21 -1.93 6.61
CA LYS A 150 -1.17 -0.98 6.06
C LYS A 150 -2.01 -0.32 7.14
N VAL A 151 -2.42 -1.06 8.16
CA VAL A 151 -3.14 -0.50 9.32
C VAL A 151 -2.27 0.52 10.05
N ILE A 152 -0.99 0.23 10.28
CA ILE A 152 -0.05 1.19 10.88
C ILE A 152 0.06 2.45 10.01
N GLU A 153 0.23 2.30 8.70
CA GLU A 153 0.34 3.44 7.78
C GLU A 153 -0.91 4.32 7.81
N THR A 154 -2.09 3.71 7.72
CA THR A 154 -3.35 4.45 7.72
C THR A 154 -3.56 5.17 9.06
N ILE A 155 -3.33 4.50 10.20
CA ILE A 155 -3.50 5.13 11.52
C ILE A 155 -2.51 6.28 11.70
N ASN A 156 -1.23 6.07 11.39
CA ASN A 156 -0.23 7.14 11.50
C ASN A 156 -0.58 8.33 10.60
N HIS A 157 -1.10 8.09 9.38
CA HIS A 157 -1.57 9.16 8.51
C HIS A 157 -2.75 9.94 9.12
N HIS A 158 -3.72 9.26 9.74
CA HIS A 158 -4.81 9.95 10.43
C HIS A 158 -4.35 10.76 11.64
N VAL A 159 -3.27 10.33 12.30
CA VAL A 159 -2.64 11.08 13.40
C VAL A 159 -1.91 12.31 12.88
N GLU A 160 -1.15 12.18 11.81
CA GLU A 160 -0.47 13.30 11.14
C GLU A 160 -1.44 14.38 10.66
N VAL A 161 -2.60 13.97 10.13
CA VAL A 161 -3.66 14.88 9.70
C VAL A 161 -4.46 15.46 10.89
N GLY A 162 -4.29 14.93 12.11
CA GLY A 162 -4.97 15.41 13.31
C GLY A 162 -6.42 14.90 13.47
N ASN A 163 -6.80 13.83 12.76
CA ASN A 163 -8.12 13.21 12.88
C ASN A 163 -8.26 12.37 14.17
N ILE A 164 -7.13 11.88 14.70
CA ILE A 164 -7.05 11.00 15.86
C ILE A 164 -5.84 11.41 16.70
N SER A 165 -6.00 11.34 18.02
CA SER A 165 -4.89 11.47 18.98
C SER A 165 -4.55 10.10 19.55
N LEU A 166 -3.29 9.68 19.43
CA LEU A 166 -2.77 8.44 20.07
C LEU A 166 -2.28 8.68 21.50
N THR A 167 -2.66 9.79 22.12
CA THR A 167 -2.33 10.09 23.52
C THR A 167 -3.08 9.11 24.42
N THR A 168 -2.35 8.22 25.10
CA THR A 168 -2.80 7.70 26.40
C THR A 168 -2.88 8.90 27.32
N SER A 169 -4.08 9.51 27.41
CA SER A 169 -4.34 10.55 28.39
C SER A 169 -3.97 9.99 29.76
N GLU A 170 -2.98 10.61 30.41
CA GLU A 170 -2.99 10.65 31.87
C GLU A 170 -4.41 11.08 32.29
N PRO A 171 -4.99 10.51 33.35
CA PRO A 171 -6.28 10.98 33.80
C PRO A 171 -6.13 12.48 34.08
N ASP A 172 -6.98 13.30 33.44
CA ASP A 172 -7.12 14.71 33.79
C ASP A 172 -7.53 14.75 35.26
N PHE A 173 -6.54 14.80 36.16
CA PHE A 173 -6.72 15.31 37.50
C PHE A 173 -7.00 16.79 37.29
N GLU A 174 -8.28 17.11 37.06
CA GLU A 174 -8.77 18.46 37.22
C GLU A 174 -8.41 18.84 38.66
N PHE A 175 -7.34 19.62 38.81
CA PHE A 175 -6.95 20.17 40.10
C PHE A 175 -8.07 21.11 40.49
N ASP A 176 -9.01 20.63 41.30
CA ASP A 176 -10.04 21.44 41.92
C ASP A 176 -9.38 22.19 43.09
N PRO A 177 -9.14 23.51 42.96
CA PRO A 177 -8.50 24.30 44.01
C PRO A 177 -9.36 24.43 45.28
N TYR A 178 -10.61 23.94 45.27
CA TYR A 178 -11.54 24.05 46.41
C TYR A 178 -11.63 22.79 47.30
N ILE A 179 -10.93 21.70 46.97
CA ILE A 179 -10.92 20.48 47.82
C ILE A 179 -10.07 20.65 49.10
N LEU A 180 -9.27 21.72 49.21
CA LEU A 180 -8.35 21.93 50.34
C LEU A 180 -8.88 22.81 51.48
N GLU A 181 -10.17 23.18 51.50
CA GLU A 181 -10.72 24.05 52.57
C GLU A 181 -11.40 23.32 53.74
N GLU A 182 -11.41 21.99 53.78
CA GLU A 182 -11.94 21.23 54.93
C GLU A 182 -10.92 20.26 55.55
N PHE A 183 -9.87 20.77 56.18
CA PHE A 183 -9.12 20.08 57.24
C PHE A 183 -8.55 21.05 58.27
#